data_AF-A0A6G3TB65-F1
#
_entry.id   AF-A0A6G3TB65-F1
#
_cell.length_a   1.000
_cell.length_b   1.000
_cell.length_c   1.000
_cell.angle_alpha   90.00
_cell.angle_beta   90.00
_cell.angle_gamma   90.00
#
_symmetry.space_group_name_H-M   'P 1'
#
loop_
_entity.id
_entity.type
_entity.pdbx_description
1 polymer ?
#
loop_
_entity_poly.entity_id
_entity_poly.type
_entity_poly.pdbx_seq_one_letter_code
_entity_poly.pdbx_strand_id
1 'polypeptide(L)'
;MGLFKRSKATSGLLLVSDRGIQQVKTASYGMDLVQEVARLLGSEHIRSTKLGEELTLWYAEDGPGRARSGPPNPAASRLAADHGAAPVTGPAVVTGPLLYGSPYPLGAEEITQVSGRLHG
;
A
#
# COMPACT_ATOMS: atom_id res chain seq x y z
N MET A 1 -38.00 7.06 1.63
CA MET A 1 -36.84 7.67 0.93
C MET A 1 -36.19 8.65 1.89
N GLY A 2 -35.01 8.30 2.42
CA GLY A 2 -34.31 9.13 3.40
C GLY A 2 -32.81 8.93 3.21
N LEU A 3 -32.13 10.04 2.92
CA LEU A 3 -30.74 10.21 2.53
C LEU A 3 -29.77 9.13 3.07
N PHE A 4 -29.24 8.31 2.16
CA PHE A 4 -27.90 7.78 2.36
C PHE A 4 -26.96 8.98 2.40
N LYS A 5 -26.42 9.29 3.59
CA LYS A 5 -25.17 10.05 3.69
C LYS A 5 -24.19 9.33 2.78
N ARG A 6 -23.95 9.85 1.57
CA ARG A 6 -22.72 9.57 0.84
C ARG A 6 -21.62 10.01 1.79
N SER A 7 -21.06 9.07 2.57
CA SER A 7 -19.75 9.29 3.13
C SER A 7 -18.90 9.69 1.94
N LYS A 8 -18.28 10.87 2.03
CA LYS A 8 -17.32 11.34 1.04
C LYS A 8 -16.29 10.22 0.98
N ALA A 9 -16.39 9.32 0.00
CA ALA A 9 -15.63 8.08 -0.02
C ALA A 9 -14.15 8.48 -0.08
N THR A 10 -13.49 8.47 1.07
CA THR A 10 -12.13 8.98 1.19
C THR A 10 -11.21 7.99 0.53
N SER A 11 -10.79 8.31 -0.69
CA SER A 11 -9.71 7.61 -1.37
C SER A 11 -8.42 7.75 -0.57
N GLY A 12 -7.58 6.73 -0.59
CA GLY A 12 -6.43 6.69 0.29
C GLY A 12 -5.45 5.56 0.00
N LEU A 13 -4.46 5.45 0.89
CA LEU A 13 -3.48 4.39 0.94
C LEU A 13 -3.48 3.77 2.33
N LEU A 14 -2.91 2.58 2.46
CA LEU A 14 -2.65 1.97 3.76
C LEU A 14 -1.15 1.91 4.00
N LEU A 15 -0.68 2.62 5.02
CA LEU A 15 0.68 2.50 5.52
C LEU A 15 0.72 1.34 6.53
N VAL A 16 1.47 0.30 6.19
CA VAL A 16 1.67 -0.90 7.00
C VAL A 16 3.03 -0.79 7.68
N SER A 17 3.03 -0.62 9.00
CA SER A 17 4.24 -0.47 9.82
C SER A 17 4.26 -1.48 10.96
N ASP A 18 5.37 -1.53 11.69
CA ASP A 18 5.51 -2.26 12.96
C ASP A 18 4.53 -1.76 14.04
N ARG A 19 4.08 -0.51 13.95
CA ARG A 19 3.10 0.11 14.86
C ARG A 19 1.65 -0.19 14.48
N GLY A 20 1.43 -0.91 13.37
CA GLY A 20 0.12 -1.23 12.84
C GLY A 20 -0.15 -0.58 11.49
N ILE A 21 -1.43 -0.61 11.10
CA ILE A 21 -1.92 -0.14 9.81
C ILE A 21 -2.55 1.24 9.98
N GLN A 22 -2.13 2.20 9.17
CA GLN A 22 -2.66 3.55 9.16
C GLN A 22 -3.23 3.90 7.79
N GLN A 23 -4.45 4.44 7.78
CA GLN A 23 -5.02 5.04 6.58
C GLN A 23 -4.38 6.41 6.31
N VAL A 24 -3.83 6.58 5.11
CA VAL A 24 -3.36 7.87 4.59
C VAL A 24 -4.36 8.36 3.56
N LYS A 25 -5.02 9.49 3.83
CA LYS A 25 -5.97 10.10 2.88
C LYS A 25 -5.19 10.73 1.74
N THR A 26 -5.58 10.43 0.50
CA THR A 26 -4.98 11.07 -0.67
C THR A 26 -5.98 11.15 -1.83
N ALA A 27 -5.83 12.19 -2.64
CA ALA A 27 -6.47 12.33 -3.93
C ALA A 27 -5.48 12.12 -5.09
N SER A 28 -4.20 11.84 -4.78
CA SER A 28 -3.15 11.64 -5.77
C SER A 28 -3.38 10.37 -6.58
N TYR A 29 -2.92 10.39 -7.83
CA TYR A 29 -2.96 9.25 -8.76
C TYR A 29 -1.73 9.32 -9.67
N GLY A 30 -1.40 8.21 -10.35
CA GLY A 30 -0.28 8.18 -11.27
C GLY A 30 1.05 8.54 -10.60
N MET A 31 1.82 9.44 -11.21
CA MET A 31 3.14 9.85 -10.71
C MET A 31 3.09 10.58 -9.35
N ASP A 32 2.05 11.36 -9.09
CA ASP A 32 1.90 12.05 -7.80
C ASP A 32 1.70 11.04 -6.67
N LEU A 33 1.04 9.92 -6.97
CA LEU A 33 0.87 8.84 -6.01
C LEU A 33 2.18 8.08 -5.77
N VAL A 34 3.00 7.88 -6.81
CA VAL A 34 4.35 7.31 -6.67
C VAL A 34 5.22 8.18 -5.77
N GLN A 35 5.18 9.51 -5.96
CA GLN A 35 5.91 10.45 -5.10
C GLN A 35 5.43 10.41 -3.65
N GLU A 36 4.12 10.32 -3.44
CA GLU A 36 3.55 10.19 -2.11
C GLU A 36 3.97 8.87 -1.43
N VAL A 37 3.99 7.76 -2.18
CA VAL A 37 4.50 6.47 -1.70
C VAL A 37 5.99 6.59 -1.32
N ALA A 38 6.82 7.19 -2.17
CA ALA A 38 8.24 7.41 -1.89
C ALA A 38 8.45 8.26 -0.61
N ARG A 39 7.64 9.32 -0.45
CA ARG A 39 7.63 10.17 0.75
C ARG A 39 7.26 9.39 2.01
N LEU A 40 6.22 8.54 1.95
CA LEU A 40 5.78 7.71 3.07
C LEU A 40 6.81 6.63 3.46
N LEU A 41 7.51 6.08 2.47
CA LEU A 41 8.53 5.06 2.67
C LEU A 41 9.91 5.63 3.03
N GLY A 42 10.08 6.96 2.91
CA GLY A 42 11.35 7.65 3.11
C GLY A 42 12.44 7.10 2.17
N SER A 43 12.08 6.82 0.92
CA SER A 43 12.98 6.23 -0.08
C SER A 43 12.55 6.63 -1.48
N GLU A 44 13.50 6.98 -2.33
CA GLU A 44 13.28 7.07 -3.78
C GLU A 44 13.43 5.70 -4.46
N HIS A 45 14.10 4.76 -3.80
CA HIS A 45 14.22 3.38 -4.23
C HIS A 45 13.05 2.59 -3.66
N ILE A 46 11.97 2.52 -4.43
CA ILE A 46 10.75 1.79 -4.10
C ILE A 46 10.46 0.71 -5.13
N ARG A 47 9.90 -0.39 -4.67
CA ARG A 47 9.48 -1.51 -5.50
C ARG A 47 8.00 -1.79 -5.27
N SER A 48 7.31 -2.11 -6.36
CA SER A 48 5.92 -2.56 -6.35
C SER A 48 5.83 -4.07 -6.56
N THR A 49 4.96 -4.72 -5.80
CA THR A 49 4.51 -6.10 -6.01
C THR A 49 2.98 -6.08 -6.14
N LYS A 50 2.45 -6.70 -7.19
CA LYS A 50 1.00 -6.83 -7.37
C LYS A 50 0.44 -7.85 -6.38
N LEU A 51 -0.61 -7.45 -5.65
CA LEU A 51 -1.37 -8.30 -4.75
C LEU A 51 -2.68 -8.69 -5.45
N GLY A 52 -2.59 -9.62 -6.40
CA GLY A 52 -3.70 -9.94 -7.30
C GLY A 52 -3.92 -8.84 -8.35
N GLU A 53 -5.17 -8.67 -8.78
CA GLU A 53 -5.52 -7.69 -9.84
C GLU A 53 -5.86 -6.30 -9.28
N GLU A 54 -6.29 -6.22 -8.02
CA GLU A 54 -6.89 -5.01 -7.46
C GLU A 54 -5.92 -4.19 -6.59
N LEU A 55 -4.85 -4.80 -6.08
CA LEU A 55 -4.01 -4.18 -5.06
C LEU A 55 -2.55 -4.19 -5.46
N THR A 56 -1.82 -3.19 -4.99
CA THR A 56 -0.38 -3.10 -5.17
C THR A 56 0.29 -2.81 -3.83
N LEU A 57 1.27 -3.63 -3.47
CA LEU A 57 2.15 -3.42 -2.33
C LEU A 57 3.41 -2.68 -2.77
N TRP A 58 3.77 -1.63 -2.06
CA TRP A 58 4.96 -0.83 -2.27
C TRP A 58 5.87 -0.90 -1.05
N TYR A 59 7.16 -1.04 -1.27
CA TYR A 59 8.13 -1.09 -0.19
C TYR A 59 9.47 -0.53 -0.65
N ALA A 60 10.27 -0.06 0.31
CA ALA A 60 11.58 0.49 0.03
C ALA A 60 12.63 -0.62 -0.11
N GLU A 61 13.57 -0.40 -1.01
CA GLU A 61 14.78 -1.19 -1.20
C GLU A 61 16.01 -0.30 -0.96
N ASP A 62 17.16 -0.87 -0.61
CA ASP A 62 18.43 -0.11 -0.54
C ASP A 62 18.94 0.26 -1.94
N GLY A 63 18.54 -0.53 -2.94
CA GLY A 63 18.78 -0.31 -4.37
C GLY A 63 18.03 -1.35 -5.19
N PRO A 64 18.06 -1.28 -6.52
CA PRO A 64 17.29 -2.17 -7.38
C PRO A 64 17.51 -3.65 -7.06
N GLY A 65 16.47 -4.34 -6.58
CA GLY A 65 16.53 -5.76 -6.22
C GLY A 65 17.24 -6.07 -4.90
N ARG A 66 17.64 -5.04 -4.14
CA ARG A 66 18.33 -5.18 -2.87
C ARG A 66 17.41 -4.79 -1.72
N ALA A 67 16.85 -5.79 -1.05
CA ALA A 67 16.01 -5.57 0.13
C ALA A 67 16.72 -4.70 1.17
N ARG A 68 15.96 -3.84 1.86
CA ARG A 68 16.46 -3.05 2.97
C ARG A 68 17.01 -3.95 4.08
N SER A 69 18.08 -3.50 4.71
CA SER A 69 18.61 -4.12 5.93
C SER A 69 17.67 -3.88 7.12
N GLY A 70 17.42 -4.90 7.93
CA GLY A 70 16.56 -4.79 9.12
C GLY A 70 15.60 -5.97 9.29
N PRO A 71 14.82 -5.98 10.38
CA PRO A 71 13.82 -7.03 10.61
C PRO A 71 12.68 -6.92 9.60
N PRO A 72 12.13 -8.06 9.13
CA PRO A 72 10.97 -8.06 8.25
C PRO A 72 9.76 -7.47 8.96
N ASN A 73 8.94 -6.73 8.22
CA ASN A 73 7.63 -6.30 8.67
C ASN A 73 6.67 -7.48 8.51
N PRO A 74 6.13 -8.07 9.59
CA PRO A 74 5.38 -9.31 9.53
C PRO A 74 4.09 -9.16 8.72
N ALA A 75 3.37 -8.04 8.85
CA ALA A 75 2.13 -7.81 8.13
C ALA A 75 2.38 -7.63 6.61
N ALA A 76 3.36 -6.80 6.25
CA ALA A 76 3.73 -6.60 4.85
C ALA A 76 4.34 -7.86 4.22
N SER A 77 5.14 -8.61 4.98
CA SER A 77 5.74 -9.87 4.52
C SER A 77 4.71 -10.97 4.33
N ARG A 78 3.67 -11.02 5.18
CA ARG A 78 2.54 -11.95 5.01
C ARG A 78 1.79 -11.64 3.71
N LEU A 79 1.45 -10.38 3.47
CA LEU A 79 0.85 -9.95 2.20
C LEU A 79 1.75 -10.31 1.01
N ALA A 80 3.05 -10.06 1.08
CA ALA A 80 3.97 -10.40 0.01
C ALA A 80 4.02 -11.92 -0.24
N ALA A 81 4.09 -12.72 0.84
CA ALA A 81 4.17 -14.17 0.77
C ALA A 81 2.93 -14.82 0.16
N ASP A 82 1.73 -14.30 0.47
CA ASP A 82 0.46 -14.77 -0.12
C ASP A 82 0.45 -14.63 -1.66
N HIS A 83 1.33 -13.78 -2.21
CA HIS A 83 1.50 -13.54 -3.64
C HIS A 83 2.87 -14.01 -4.17
N GLY A 84 3.59 -14.86 -3.43
CA GLY A 84 4.86 -15.46 -3.86
C GLY A 84 6.05 -14.50 -3.90
N ALA A 85 5.95 -13.34 -3.25
CA ALA A 85 7.03 -12.36 -3.18
C ALA A 85 7.92 -12.56 -1.94
N ALA A 86 9.12 -11.98 -2.01
CA ALA A 86 10.08 -12.03 -0.92
C ALA A 86 9.58 -11.25 0.32
N PRO A 87 10.05 -11.59 1.54
CA PRO A 87 9.75 -10.84 2.74
C PRO A 87 10.08 -9.34 2.59
N VAL A 88 9.24 -8.49 3.17
CA VAL A 88 9.36 -7.03 3.07
C VAL A 88 9.97 -6.48 4.35
N THR A 89 11.09 -5.77 4.23
CA THR A 89 11.75 -5.09 5.35
C THR A 89 11.23 -3.67 5.51
N GLY A 90 10.88 -3.29 6.75
CA GLY A 90 10.44 -1.94 7.07
C GLY A 90 8.99 -1.62 6.68
N PRO A 91 8.60 -0.33 6.64
CA PRO A 91 7.24 0.05 6.29
C PRO A 91 6.91 -0.30 4.84
N ALA A 92 5.63 -0.56 4.59
CA ALA A 92 5.09 -0.79 3.26
C ALA A 92 3.82 0.04 3.05
N VAL A 93 3.50 0.35 1.80
CA VAL A 93 2.28 1.06 1.42
C VAL A 93 1.44 0.18 0.51
N VAL A 94 0.15 0.04 0.80
CA VAL A 94 -0.81 -0.61 -0.10
C VAL A 94 -1.61 0.47 -0.84
N THR A 95 -1.65 0.33 -2.16
CA THR A 95 -2.47 1.13 -3.06
C THR A 95 -3.46 0.22 -3.80
N GLY A 96 -4.35 0.83 -4.58
CA GLY A 96 -5.19 0.12 -5.53
C GLY A 96 -4.39 -0.40 -6.73
N PRO A 97 -5.06 -0.65 -7.87
CA PRO A 97 -4.45 -1.34 -8.99
C PRO A 97 -3.44 -0.46 -9.72
N LEU A 98 -2.47 -1.12 -10.37
CA LEU A 98 -1.61 -0.53 -11.38
C LEU A 98 -2.25 -0.73 -12.76
N LEU A 99 -2.93 0.31 -13.27
CA LEU A 99 -3.54 0.30 -14.59
C LEU A 99 -2.65 1.07 -15.57
N TYR A 100 -2.25 0.44 -16.67
CA TYR A 100 -1.39 1.04 -17.70
C TYR A 100 -0.09 1.66 -17.13
N GLY A 101 0.48 1.04 -16.09
CA GLY A 101 1.69 1.54 -15.42
C GLY A 101 1.45 2.69 -14.44
N SER A 102 0.21 3.13 -14.23
CA SER A 102 -0.15 4.20 -13.30
C SER A 102 -0.84 3.62 -12.06
N PRO A 103 -0.38 3.94 -10.84
CA PRO A 103 -1.04 3.49 -9.62
C PRO A 103 -2.27 4.34 -9.29
N TYR A 104 -3.27 3.69 -8.71
CA TYR A 104 -4.51 4.31 -8.25
C TYR A 104 -4.63 4.19 -6.73
N PRO A 105 -5.23 5.20 -6.05
CA PRO A 105 -5.53 5.10 -4.63
C PRO A 105 -6.64 4.06 -4.40
N LEU A 106 -6.71 3.53 -3.18
CA LEU A 106 -7.80 2.68 -2.74
C LEU A 106 -9.07 3.50 -2.57
N GLY A 107 -10.21 2.93 -2.94
CA GLY A 107 -11.53 3.38 -2.53
C GLY A 107 -11.82 3.11 -1.05
N ALA A 108 -12.83 3.78 -0.50
CA ALA A 108 -13.17 3.68 0.92
C ALA A 108 -13.55 2.25 1.38
N GLU A 109 -14.22 1.49 0.50
CA GLU A 109 -14.57 0.10 0.78
C GLU A 109 -13.34 -0.80 0.78
N GLU A 110 -12.44 -0.65 -0.19
CA GLU A 110 -11.18 -1.40 -0.29
C GLU A 110 -10.29 -1.13 0.92
N ILE A 111 -10.18 0.12 1.38
CA ILE A 111 -9.46 0.49 2.60
C ILE A 111 -9.98 -0.32 3.80
N THR A 112 -11.30 -0.40 3.95
CA THR A 112 -11.93 -1.10 5.08
C THR A 112 -11.66 -2.61 4.99
N GLN A 113 -11.80 -3.19 3.80
CA GLN A 113 -11.58 -4.62 3.58
C GLN A 113 -10.10 -5.02 3.79
N VAL A 114 -9.17 -4.27 3.20
CA VAL A 114 -7.74 -4.56 3.30
C VAL A 114 -7.23 -4.34 4.72
N SER A 115 -7.66 -3.27 5.39
CA SER A 115 -7.32 -3.04 6.80
C SER A 115 -7.85 -4.19 7.68
N GLY A 116 -9.08 -4.63 7.45
CA GLY A 116 -9.67 -5.77 8.19
C GLY A 116 -8.89 -7.08 8.01
N ARG A 117 -8.44 -7.38 6.79
CA ARG A 117 -7.58 -8.54 6.50
C ARG A 117 -6.22 -8.46 7.17
N LEU A 118 -5.64 -7.26 7.22
CA LEU A 118 -4.32 -7.04 7.81
C LEU A 118 -4.32 -7.05 9.35
N HIS A 119 -5.46 -6.80 9.98
CA HIS A 119 -5.65 -6.87 11.43
C HIS A 119 -6.03 -8.29 11.94
N GLY A 120 -6.31 -9.26 11.05
CA GLY A 120 -6.73 -10.63 11.38
C GLY A 120 -5.68 -11.71 11.15
#